data_AF-A0A2W1JNV5-F1
#
_entry.id   AF-A0A2W1JNV5-F1
#
_cell.length_a   1.000
_cell.length_b   1.000
_cell.length_c   1.000
_cell.angle_alpha   90.00
_cell.angle_beta   90.00
_cell.angle_gamma   90.00
#
_symmetry.space_group_name_H-M   'P 1'
#
loop_
_entity.id
_entity.type
_entity.pdbx_description
1 polymer ?
#
loop_
_entity_poly.entity_id
_entity_poly.type
_entity_poly.pdbx_seq_one_letter_code
_entity_poly.pdbx_strand_id
1 'polypeptide(L)'
;MKKVLLALLLIVPGIAGMAVFGHYALQDWDQLQQDYAEFKRVVVATSDLSTLFKANAAQTTQRINLFADGTWTLLSSLLAAIGLHGLLTVE
;
A
#
# COMPACT_ATOMS: atom_id res chain seq x y z
N MET A 1 -28.57 -16.14 -8.02
CA MET A 1 -28.25 -15.27 -6.85
C MET A 1 -26.81 -15.40 -6.37
N LYS A 2 -26.25 -16.63 -6.20
CA LYS A 2 -24.85 -16.83 -5.76
C LYS A 2 -23.81 -16.03 -6.57
N LYS A 3 -23.88 -16.08 -7.90
CA LYS A 3 -22.99 -15.33 -8.81
C LYS A 3 -23.05 -13.81 -8.59
N VAL A 4 -24.25 -13.28 -8.35
CA VAL A 4 -24.47 -11.85 -8.03
C VAL A 4 -23.87 -11.50 -6.67
N LEU A 5 -24.01 -12.37 -5.66
CA LEU A 5 -23.40 -12.17 -4.34
C LEU A 5 -21.88 -12.18 -4.42
N LEU A 6 -21.28 -13.10 -5.17
CA LEU A 6 -19.82 -13.14 -5.39
C LEU A 6 -19.33 -11.85 -6.06
N ALA A 7 -20.05 -11.37 -7.08
CA ALA A 7 -19.71 -10.13 -7.75
C ALA A 7 -19.78 -8.92 -6.80
N LEU A 8 -20.88 -8.76 -6.06
CA LEU A 8 -21.12 -7.59 -5.21
C LEU A 8 -20.30 -7.60 -3.91
N LEU A 9 -20.03 -8.76 -3.32
CA LEU A 9 -19.39 -8.86 -2.00
C LEU A 9 -17.90 -9.19 -2.05
N LEU A 10 -17.40 -9.74 -3.16
CA LEU A 10 -15.97 -10.06 -3.28
C LEU A 10 -15.30 -9.33 -4.44
N ILE A 11 -15.85 -9.43 -5.66
CA ILE A 11 -15.16 -8.93 -6.86
C ILE A 11 -15.12 -7.40 -6.85
N VAL A 12 -16.29 -6.75 -6.77
CA VAL A 12 -16.39 -5.28 -6.78
C VAL A 12 -15.60 -4.65 -5.62
N PRO A 13 -15.80 -5.03 -4.35
CA PRO A 13 -15.03 -4.44 -3.25
C PRO A 13 -13.54 -4.80 -3.30
N GLY A 14 -13.18 -6.01 -3.77
CA GLY A 14 -11.78 -6.39 -3.93
C GLY A 14 -11.05 -5.56 -4.99
N ILE A 15 -11.67 -5.32 -6.15
CA ILE A 15 -11.10 -4.47 -7.20
C ILE A 15 -11.05 -3.01 -6.72
N ALA A 16 -12.12 -2.51 -6.07
CA ALA A 16 -12.15 -1.16 -5.53
C ALA A 16 -11.05 -0.94 -4.48
N GLY A 17 -10.91 -1.86 -3.53
CA GLY A 17 -9.84 -1.83 -2.52
C GLY A 17 -8.46 -1.88 -3.16
N MET A 18 -8.23 -2.80 -4.11
CA MET A 18 -6.96 -2.90 -4.83
C MET A 18 -6.61 -1.58 -5.53
N ALA A 19 -7.56 -0.93 -6.19
CA ALA A 19 -7.33 0.33 -6.87
C ALA A 19 -7.01 1.47 -5.89
N VAL A 20 -7.78 1.60 -4.81
CA VAL A 20 -7.61 2.67 -3.81
C VAL A 20 -6.29 2.51 -3.06
N PHE A 21 -6.05 1.35 -2.44
CA PHE A 21 -4.83 1.11 -1.68
C PHE A 21 -3.60 1.06 -2.59
N GLY A 22 -3.75 0.54 -3.82
CA GLY A 22 -2.65 0.51 -4.78
C GLY A 22 -2.23 1.91 -5.22
N HIS A 23 -3.20 2.83 -5.36
CA HIS A 23 -2.90 4.22 -5.65
C HIS A 23 -2.11 4.89 -4.52
N TYR A 24 -2.54 4.73 -3.26
CA TYR A 24 -1.83 5.31 -2.12
C TYR A 24 -0.48 4.63 -1.88
N ALA A 25 -0.35 3.32 -2.09
CA ALA A 25 0.93 2.63 -2.03
C ALA A 25 1.94 3.20 -3.05
N LEU A 26 1.50 3.55 -4.26
CA LEU A 26 2.38 4.20 -5.24
C LEU A 26 2.76 5.62 -4.81
N GLN A 27 1.82 6.39 -4.27
CA GLN A 27 2.09 7.72 -3.74
C GLN A 27 3.09 7.69 -2.58
N ASP A 28 2.91 6.77 -1.63
CA ASP A 28 3.81 6.59 -0.49
C ASP A 28 5.17 6.06 -0.91
N TRP A 29 5.24 5.24 -1.96
CA TRP A 29 6.50 4.82 -2.56
C TRP A 29 7.29 6.02 -3.08
N ASP A 30 6.64 6.93 -3.81
CA ASP A 30 7.28 8.12 -4.35
C ASP A 30 7.77 9.06 -3.24
N GLN A 31 6.96 9.25 -2.18
CA GLN A 31 7.37 10.04 -1.02
C GLN A 31 8.53 9.38 -0.27
N LEU A 32 8.50 8.05 -0.12
CA LEU A 32 9.57 7.30 0.53
C LEU A 32 10.91 7.49 -0.19
N GLN A 33 10.94 7.53 -1.53
CA GLN A 33 12.17 7.80 -2.29
C GLN A 33 12.74 9.20 -1.98
N GLN A 34 11.88 10.20 -1.85
CA GLN A 34 12.27 11.57 -1.52
C GLN A 34 12.85 11.65 -0.10
N ASP A 35 12.18 11.02 0.87
CA ASP A 35 12.66 10.95 2.26
C ASP A 35 13.98 10.16 2.35
N TYR A 36 14.16 9.14 1.50
CA TYR A 36 15.43 8.43 1.32
C TYR A 36 16.57 9.31 0.83
N ALA A 37 16.31 10.14 -0.20
CA ALA A 37 17.29 11.08 -0.69
C ALA A 37 17.63 12.17 0.34
N GLU A 38 16.63 12.69 1.04
CA GLU A 38 16.82 13.75 2.04
C GLU A 38 17.65 13.29 3.22
N PHE A 39 17.35 12.14 3.81
CA PHE A 39 18.18 11.61 4.89
C PHE A 39 19.63 11.39 4.47
N LYS A 40 19.89 10.88 3.25
CA LYS A 40 21.26 10.73 2.74
C LYS A 40 21.98 12.08 2.70
N ARG A 41 21.28 13.15 2.30
CA ARG A 41 21.81 14.52 2.33
C ARG A 41 22.09 14.98 3.76
N VAL A 42 21.13 14.78 4.68
CA VAL A 42 21.25 15.20 6.09
C VAL A 42 22.40 14.48 6.81
N VAL A 43 22.56 13.17 6.60
CA VAL A 43 23.65 12.37 7.19
C VAL A 43 25.03 12.88 6.78
N VAL A 44 25.17 13.42 5.57
CA VAL A 44 26.43 14.02 5.10
C VAL A 44 26.59 15.46 5.59
N ALA A 45 25.49 16.21 5.70
CA ALA A 45 25.51 17.64 5.98
C ALA A 45 25.63 18.01 7.46
N THR A 46 25.18 17.16 8.39
CA THR A 46 25.14 17.49 9.82
C THR A 46 25.42 16.30 10.73
N SER A 47 26.08 16.58 11.85
CA SER A 47 26.21 15.66 12.99
C SER A 47 25.19 15.96 14.09
N ASP A 48 24.27 16.90 13.88
CA ASP A 48 23.22 17.20 14.84
C ASP A 48 22.25 16.02 14.97
N LEU A 49 22.25 15.44 16.16
CA LEU A 49 21.49 14.24 16.47
C LEU A 49 19.97 14.47 16.33
N SER A 50 19.48 15.66 16.70
CA SER A 50 18.05 15.98 16.59
C SER A 50 17.59 15.96 15.13
N THR A 51 18.35 16.59 14.25
CA THR A 51 18.07 16.64 12.81
C THR A 51 18.15 15.26 12.17
N LEU A 52 19.15 14.45 12.54
CA LEU A 52 19.28 13.06 12.07
C LEU A 52 18.09 12.20 12.50
N PHE A 53 17.64 12.32 13.75
CA PHE A 53 16.47 11.57 14.24
C PHE A 53 15.19 11.96 13.51
N LYS A 54 14.96 13.26 13.26
CA LYS A 54 13.79 13.73 12.51
C LYS A 54 13.76 13.17 11.08
N ALA A 55 14.89 13.22 10.38
CA ALA A 55 15.00 12.70 9.02
C ALA A 55 14.81 11.16 8.98
N ASN A 56 15.36 10.43 9.95
CA ASN A 56 15.15 8.98 10.07
C ASN A 56 13.69 8.62 10.38
N ALA A 57 13.03 9.41 11.25
CA ALA A 57 11.63 9.21 11.60
C ALA A 57 10.73 9.39 10.36
N ALA A 58 10.96 10.41 9.55
CA ALA A 58 10.19 10.67 8.32
C ALA A 58 10.18 9.44 7.38
N GLN A 59 11.36 8.91 7.06
CA GLN A 59 11.48 7.70 6.24
C GLN A 59 10.76 6.50 6.85
N THR A 60 10.92 6.31 8.16
CA THR A 60 10.35 5.14 8.86
C THR A 60 8.83 5.20 8.82
N THR A 61 8.24 6.39 8.99
CA THR A 61 6.80 6.60 8.82
C THR A 61 6.34 6.21 7.42
N GLN A 62 7.01 6.68 6.35
CA GLN A 62 6.61 6.32 4.98
C GLN A 62 6.76 4.83 4.68
N ARG A 63 7.78 4.16 5.24
CA ARG A 63 7.91 2.69 5.11
C ARG A 63 6.74 1.95 5.74
N ILE A 64 6.24 2.41 6.87
CA ILE A 64 5.10 1.80 7.57
C ILE A 64 3.81 2.02 6.77
N ASN A 65 3.60 3.24 6.27
CA ASN A 65 2.40 3.54 5.48
C ASN A 65 2.38 2.73 4.17
N LEU A 66 3.49 2.76 3.42
CA LEU A 66 3.65 1.95 2.22
C LEU A 66 3.44 0.45 2.48
N PHE A 67 3.94 -0.06 3.62
CA PHE A 67 3.72 -1.45 4.00
C PHE A 67 2.24 -1.75 4.25
N ALA A 68 1.53 -0.86 4.94
CA ALA A 68 0.11 -1.00 5.22
C ALA A 68 -0.70 -0.97 3.91
N ASP A 69 -0.49 0.02 3.05
CA ASP A 69 -1.21 0.18 1.79
C ASP A 69 -0.87 -0.93 0.80
N GLY A 70 0.40 -1.34 0.72
CA GLY A 70 0.82 -2.50 -0.05
C GLY A 70 0.14 -3.78 0.41
N THR A 71 0.05 -4.01 1.72
CA THR A 71 -0.65 -5.17 2.30
C THR A 71 -2.14 -5.15 1.96
N TRP A 72 -2.81 -4.01 2.13
CA TRP A 72 -4.23 -3.87 1.83
C TRP A 72 -4.54 -4.02 0.33
N THR A 73 -3.64 -3.56 -0.54
CA THR A 73 -3.72 -3.77 -1.98
C THR A 73 -3.72 -5.27 -2.31
N LEU A 74 -2.78 -6.03 -1.74
CA LEU A 74 -2.65 -7.47 -1.96
C LEU A 74 -3.85 -8.25 -1.39
N LEU A 75 -4.30 -7.92 -0.19
CA LEU A 75 -5.50 -8.54 0.42
C LEU A 75 -6.75 -8.29 -0.41
N SER A 76 -6.91 -7.07 -0.94
CA SER A 76 -8.05 -6.72 -1.80
C SER A 76 -7.98 -7.43 -3.15
N SER A 77 -6.77 -7.58 -3.70
CA SER A 77 -6.51 -8.39 -4.91
C SER A 77 -6.88 -9.86 -4.69
N LEU A 78 -6.50 -10.42 -3.53
CA LEU A 78 -6.85 -11.78 -3.13
C LEU A 78 -8.37 -11.95 -3.02
N LEU A 79 -9.06 -10.99 -2.40
CA LEU A 79 -10.52 -11.00 -2.28
C LEU A 79 -11.20 -11.03 -3.66
N ALA A 80 -10.74 -10.18 -4.58
CA ALA A 80 -11.24 -10.18 -5.96
C ALA A 80 -10.96 -11.52 -6.67
N ALA A 81 -9.77 -12.08 -6.50
CA ALA A 81 -9.39 -13.36 -7.09
C ALA A 81 -10.25 -14.53 -6.58
N ILE A 82 -10.56 -14.57 -5.27
CA ILE A 82 -11.47 -15.56 -4.68
C ILE A 82 -12.88 -15.40 -5.26
N GLY A 83 -13.37 -14.16 -5.36
CA GLY A 83 -14.67 -13.88 -5.96
C GLY A 83 -14.77 -14.34 -7.42
N LEU A 84 -13.74 -14.04 -8.22
CA LEU A 84 -13.64 -14.47 -9.62
C LEU A 84 -13.55 -15.99 -9.75
N HIS A 85 -12.73 -16.64 -8.93
CA HIS A 85 -12.61 -18.09 -8.92
C HIS A 85 -13.96 -18.76 -8.60
N GLY A 86 -14.66 -18.27 -7.58
CA GLY A 86 -16.00 -18.75 -7.23
C GLY A 86 -17.02 -18.53 -8.35
N LEU A 87 -16.94 -17.39 -9.07
CA LEU A 87 -17.83 -17.09 -10.19
C LEU A 87 -17.68 -18.10 -11.34
N LEU A 88 -16.45 -18.54 -11.59
CA LEU A 88 -16.10 -19.47 -12.68
C LEU A 88 -16.32 -20.95 -12.33
N THR A 89 -16.35 -21.30 -11.05
CA THR A 89 -16.42 -22.69 -10.58
C THR A 89 -17.78 -23.09 -10.02
N VAL A 90 -18.59 -22.14 -9.56
CA VAL A 90 -19.94 -22.42 -9.06
C VAL A 90 -20.91 -22.55 -10.23
N GLU A 91 -21.48 -23.74 -10.41
CA GLU A 91 -22.56 -24.03 -11.37
C GLU A 91 -23.82 -23.20 -11.10
#